data_AF-A0A7D9I0S0-F1
#
_entry.id   AF-A0A7D9I0S0-F1
#
_cell.length_a   1.000
_cell.length_b   1.000
_cell.length_c   1.000
_cell.angle_alpha   90.00
_cell.angle_beta   90.00
_cell.angle_gamma   90.00
#
_symmetry.space_group_name_H-M   'P 1'
#
loop_
_entity.id
_entity.type
_entity.pdbx_description
1 polymer ?
#
loop_
_entity_poly.entity_id
_entity_poly.type
_entity_poly.pdbx_seq_one_letter_code
_entity_poly.pdbx_strand_id
1 'polypeptide(L)'
;MFWKLARVKELIKSQDGVVRAAKICVVNSAKERVIELRRPIQHLIPLELKLSPDTEDVPPAIESASKEKESTIQRPRRTAAVVGELLRKGMR
;
A
#
# COMPACT_ATOMS: atom_id res chain seq x y z
N MET A 1 13.64 19.06 -1.29
CA MET A 1 12.39 18.75 -2.03
C MET A 1 12.21 17.24 -1.99
N PHE A 2 11.10 16.71 -1.47
CA PHE A 2 10.89 15.26 -1.35
C PHE A 2 10.02 14.76 -2.50
N TRP A 3 10.52 13.75 -3.20
CA TRP A 3 9.81 13.10 -4.30
C TRP A 3 8.75 12.16 -3.72
N LYS A 4 7.56 12.12 -4.33
CA LYS A 4 6.47 11.24 -3.89
C LYS A 4 6.11 10.29 -5.02
N LEU A 5 6.07 9.00 -4.70
CA LEU A 5 5.54 7.98 -5.61
C LEU A 5 4.02 8.08 -5.67
N ALA A 6 3.49 7.83 -6.86
CA ALA A 6 2.06 7.86 -7.13
C ALA A 6 1.74 6.88 -8.26
N ARG A 7 0.54 6.31 -8.23
CA ARG A 7 0.03 5.48 -9.32
C ARG A 7 -0.77 6.32 -10.30
N VAL A 8 -0.51 6.21 -11.59
CA VAL A 8 -1.35 6.84 -12.62
C VAL A 8 -2.64 6.04 -12.75
N LYS A 9 -3.78 6.72 -12.64
CA LYS A 9 -5.12 6.12 -12.83
C LYS A 9 -5.68 6.42 -14.22
N GLU A 10 -5.48 7.63 -14.70
CA GLU A 10 -6.06 8.10 -15.97
C GLU A 10 -5.15 9.14 -16.62
N LEU A 11 -5.00 9.07 -17.96
CA LEU A 11 -4.35 10.10 -18.76
C LEU A 11 -5.38 11.05 -19.34
N ILE A 12 -5.17 12.36 -19.15
CA ILE A 12 -6.06 13.40 -19.63
C ILE A 12 -5.48 13.99 -20.92
N LYS A 13 -6.18 13.72 -22.02
CA LYS A 13 -5.90 14.30 -23.34
C LYS A 13 -6.53 15.67 -23.46
N SER A 14 -5.87 16.55 -24.20
CA SER A 14 -6.42 17.81 -24.67
C SER A 14 -7.25 17.58 -25.95
N GLN A 15 -7.87 18.64 -26.47
CA GLN A 15 -8.69 18.62 -27.68
C GLN A 15 -7.91 18.17 -28.93
N ASP A 16 -6.60 18.44 -28.96
CA ASP A 16 -5.67 18.00 -30.01
C ASP A 16 -5.21 16.53 -29.85
N GLY A 17 -5.74 15.80 -28.87
CA GLY A 17 -5.40 14.41 -28.60
C GLY A 17 -4.11 14.20 -27.79
N VAL A 18 -3.36 15.27 -27.50
CA VAL A 18 -2.08 15.18 -26.77
C VAL A 18 -2.32 15.12 -25.26
N VAL A 19 -1.65 14.20 -24.58
CA VAL A 19 -1.72 14.03 -23.12
C VAL A 19 -0.97 15.19 -22.43
N ARG A 20 -1.68 16.00 -21.64
CA ARG A 20 -1.09 17.12 -20.90
C ARG A 20 -1.17 16.98 -19.39
N ALA A 21 -2.03 16.11 -18.89
CA ALA A 21 -2.17 15.84 -17.46
C ALA A 21 -2.49 14.37 -17.19
N ALA A 22 -2.32 13.95 -15.95
CA ALA A 22 -2.77 12.67 -15.45
C ALA A 22 -3.52 12.84 -14.13
N LYS A 23 -4.50 11.96 -13.87
CA LYS A 23 -5.01 11.72 -12.53
C LYS A 23 -4.13 10.66 -11.88
N ILE A 24 -3.63 10.98 -10.70
CA ILE A 24 -2.75 10.11 -9.92
C ILE A 24 -3.35 9.83 -8.55
N CYS A 25 -3.10 8.64 -8.03
CA CYS A 25 -3.40 8.24 -6.66
C CYS A 25 -2.13 8.33 -5.82
N VAL A 26 -2.18 9.08 -4.73
CA VAL A 26 -1.08 9.22 -3.77
C VAL A 26 -1.54 8.71 -2.42
N VAL A 27 -0.71 7.90 -1.75
CA VAL A 27 -0.93 7.52 -0.36
C VAL A 27 -0.48 8.69 0.52
N ASN A 28 -1.40 9.28 1.27
CA ASN A 28 -1.05 10.28 2.27
C ASN A 28 -0.63 9.58 3.56
N SER A 29 0.69 9.50 3.79
CA SER A 29 1.28 8.86 4.97
C SER A 29 0.76 9.42 6.31
N ALA A 30 0.28 10.66 6.34
CA ALA A 30 -0.21 11.28 7.58
C ALA A 30 -1.69 10.93 7.88
N LYS A 31 -2.46 10.46 6.90
CA LYS A 31 -3.89 10.24 7.04
C LYS A 31 -4.35 8.84 6.62
N GLU A 32 -3.42 7.95 6.24
CA GLU A 32 -3.68 6.61 5.71
C GLU A 32 -4.77 6.58 4.61
N ARG A 33 -4.88 7.67 3.86
CA ARG A 33 -5.90 7.84 2.83
C ARG A 33 -5.24 7.97 1.47
N VAL A 34 -5.82 7.28 0.49
CA VAL A 34 -5.51 7.49 -0.91
C VAL A 34 -6.22 8.77 -1.36
N ILE A 35 -5.45 9.72 -1.89
CA ILE A 35 -5.97 10.96 -2.48
C ILE A 35 -5.75 10.95 -3.98
N GLU A 36 -6.75 11.40 -4.72
CA GLU A 36 -6.62 11.66 -6.16
C GLU A 36 -6.16 13.08 -6.40
N LEU A 37 -5.18 13.24 -7.29
CA LEU A 37 -4.65 14.53 -7.70
C LEU A 37 -4.59 14.60 -9.22
N ARG A 38 -4.84 15.79 -9.77
CA ARG A 38 -4.52 16.10 -11.16
C ARG A 38 -3.14 16.75 -11.23
N ARG A 39 -2.26 16.23 -12.08
CA ARG A 39 -0.91 16.77 -12.28
C ARG A 39 -0.56 16.91 -13.77
N PRO A 40 0.08 18.02 -14.18
CA PRO A 40 0.66 18.14 -15.52
C PRO A 40 1.66 17.03 -15.78
N ILE A 41 1.68 16.51 -17.01
CA ILE A 41 2.54 15.38 -17.39
C ILE A 41 4.03 15.71 -17.23
N GLN A 42 4.41 16.96 -17.48
CA GLN A 42 5.79 17.48 -17.35
C GLN A 42 6.35 17.44 -15.92
N HIS A 43 5.49 17.29 -14.90
CA HIS A 43 5.91 17.17 -13.50
C HIS A 43 5.95 15.71 -13.03
N LEU A 44 5.60 14.76 -13.89
CA LEU A 44 5.65 13.34 -13.61
C LEU A 44 6.91 12.75 -14.24
N ILE A 45 7.57 11.88 -13.49
CA ILE A 45 8.75 11.16 -13.96
C ILE A 45 8.37 9.69 -14.00
N PRO A 46 8.29 9.07 -15.19
CA PRO A 46 7.83 7.70 -15.33
C PRO A 46 8.86 6.74 -14.73
N LEU A 47 8.36 5.67 -14.10
CA LEU A 47 9.16 4.57 -13.59
C LEU A 47 8.63 3.28 -14.21
N GLU A 48 9.53 2.53 -14.86
CA GLU A 48 9.21 1.21 -15.39
C GLU A 48 9.34 0.18 -14.26
N LEU A 49 8.24 -0.51 -13.96
CA LEU A 49 8.20 -1.55 -12.92
C LEU A 49 7.91 -2.89 -13.59
N LYS A 50 8.75 -3.90 -13.34
CA LYS A 50 8.46 -5.28 -13.76
C LYS A 50 7.42 -5.85 -12.80
N LEU A 51 6.19 -6.01 -13.27
CA LEU A 51 5.15 -6.71 -12.50
C LEU A 51 5.36 -8.21 -12.67
N SER A 52 5.67 -8.91 -11.58
CA SER A 52 5.51 -10.36 -11.53
C SER A 52 4.01 -10.68 -11.52
N PRO A 53 3.56 -11.73 -12.23
CA PRO A 53 2.13 -12.08 -12.35
C PRO A 53 1.45 -12.39 -11.00
N ASP A 54 2.21 -12.60 -9.93
CA ASP A 54 1.68 -12.86 -8.58
C ASP A 54 1.30 -11.57 -7.82
N THR A 55 1.55 -10.40 -8.41
CA THR A 55 1.19 -9.09 -7.84
C THR A 55 -0.05 -8.57 -8.53
N GLU A 56 -1.18 -9.24 -8.30
CA GLU A 56 -2.49 -8.66 -8.57
C GLU A 56 -2.64 -7.34 -7.79
N ASP A 57 -3.30 -6.37 -8.40
CA ASP A 57 -3.56 -5.03 -7.87
C ASP A 57 -4.53 -5.11 -6.68
N VAL A 58 -4.05 -5.55 -5.52
CA VAL A 58 -4.84 -5.52 -4.29
C VAL A 58 -4.99 -4.05 -3.89
N PRO A 59 -6.18 -3.45 -4.01
CA PRO A 59 -6.40 -2.11 -3.46
C PRO A 59 -6.07 -2.16 -1.95
N PRO A 60 -5.48 -1.10 -1.37
CA PRO A 60 -5.21 -1.09 0.06
C PRO A 60 -6.54 -1.30 0.78
N ALA A 61 -6.69 -2.49 1.37
CA ALA A 61 -7.84 -2.83 2.16
C ALA A 61 -7.90 -1.80 3.30
N ILE A 62 -8.92 -0.95 3.26
CA ILE A 62 -9.34 -0.20 4.44
C ILE A 62 -9.89 -1.28 5.37
N GLU A 63 -9.04 -1.83 6.23
CA GLU A 63 -9.43 -2.79 7.25
C GLU A 63 -10.40 -2.09 8.22
N SER A 64 -11.68 -2.13 7.86
CA SER A 64 -12.78 -1.95 8.80
C SER A 64 -12.65 -3.08 9.81
N ALA A 65 -12.16 -2.74 10.99
CA ALA A 65 -12.09 -3.63 12.12
C ALA A 65 -13.50 -4.11 12.50
N SER A 66 -13.85 -5.31 12.04
CA SER A 66 -14.91 -6.12 12.64
C SER A 66 -14.49 -7.58 12.68
N LYS A 67 -14.02 -7.97 13.86
CA LYS A 67 -14.01 -9.27 14.53
C LYS A 67 -13.92 -10.56 13.68
N GLU A 68 -12.86 -11.29 14.03
CA GLU A 68 -12.79 -12.74 14.25
C GLU A 68 -13.02 -13.66 13.04
N LYS A 69 -11.90 -14.16 12.50
CA LYS A 69 -11.74 -15.60 12.22
C LYS A 69 -10.25 -15.96 12.20
N GLU A 70 -9.90 -16.72 13.24
CA GLU A 70 -8.75 -17.60 13.38
C GLU A 70 -8.27 -18.18 12.03
N SER A 71 -7.07 -17.83 11.60
CA SER A 71 -6.30 -18.68 10.68
C SER A 71 -4.83 -18.67 11.07
N THR A 72 -4.36 -19.86 11.39
CA THR A 72 -3.07 -20.20 11.99
C THR A 72 -1.93 -19.94 11.01
N ILE A 73 -1.44 -18.70 10.93
CA ILE A 73 -0.13 -18.42 10.31
C ILE A 73 0.93 -18.65 11.40
N GLN A 74 1.51 -19.86 11.43
CA GLN A 74 2.65 -20.19 12.28
C GLN A 74 3.86 -19.36 11.88
N ARG A 75 4.03 -18.18 12.51
CA ARG A 75 5.24 -17.38 12.40
C ARG A 75 6.37 -18.08 13.18
N PRO A 76 7.52 -18.42 12.58
CA PRO A 76 8.57 -19.23 13.20
C PRO A 76 9.19 -18.68 14.50
N ARG A 77 8.99 -17.38 14.79
CA ARG A 77 9.69 -16.66 15.86
C ARG A 77 9.04 -16.72 17.24
N ARG A 78 7.96 -17.49 17.44
CA ARG A 78 7.14 -17.43 18.66
C ARG A 78 7.56 -18.39 19.79
N THR A 79 8.37 -19.41 19.51
CA THR A 79 8.65 -20.49 20.48
C THR A 79 9.35 -19.99 21.74
N ALA A 80 10.39 -19.16 21.60
CA ALA A 80 11.12 -18.63 22.76
C ALA A 80 10.25 -17.73 23.67
N ALA A 81 9.36 -16.94 23.07
CA ALA A 81 8.44 -16.08 23.81
C ALA A 81 7.39 -16.89 24.58
N VAL A 82 6.84 -17.93 23.96
CA VAL A 82 5.86 -18.83 24.59
C VAL A 82 6.49 -19.62 25.73
N VAL A 83 7.70 -20.15 25.55
CA VAL A 83 8.43 -20.88 26.60
C VAL A 83 8.76 -19.96 27.77
N GLY A 84 9.22 -18.73 27.52
CA GLY A 84 9.51 -17.76 28.56
C GLY A 84 8.28 -17.28 29.35
N GLU A 85 7.10 -17.31 28.73
CA GLU A 85 5.83 -17.01 29.42
C GLU A 85 5.34 -18.17 30.27
N LEU A 86 5.50 -19.41 29.79
CA LEU A 86 5.15 -20.62 30.55
C LEU A 86 5.96 -20.73 31.85
N LEU A 87 7.28 -20.51 31.76
CA LEU A 87 8.18 -20.55 32.91
C LEU A 87 7.83 -19.48 33.96
N ARG A 88 7.48 -18.27 33.51
CA ARG A 88 7.07 -17.18 34.41
C ARG A 88 5.78 -17.50 35.18
N LYS A 89 4.85 -18.19 34.54
CA LYS A 89 3.55 -18.52 35.12
C LYS A 89 3.61 -19.69 36.10
N GLY A 90 4.60 -20.58 35.95
CA GLY A 90 4.84 -21.71 36.86
C GLY A 90 5.61 -21.37 38.14
N MET A 91 6.08 -20.13 38.31
CA MET A 91 6.79 -19.66 39.53
C MET A 91 5.87 -18.92 40.53
N ARG A 92 4.55 -19.13 40.46
CA ARG A 92 3.58 -18.62 41.46
C ARG A 92 3.03 -19.74 42.30
#